data_AF-A0A1S2CI06-F1
#
_entry.id   AF-A0A1S2CI06-F1
#
_cell.length_a   1.000
_cell.length_b   1.000
_cell.length_c   1.000
_cell.angle_alpha   90.00
_cell.angle_beta   90.00
_cell.angle_gamma   90.00
#
_symmetry.space_group_name_H-M   'P 1'
#
loop_
_entity.id
_entity.type
_entity.pdbx_description
1 polymer ?
#
loop_
_entity_poly.entity_id
_entity_poly.type
_entity_poly.pdbx_seq_one_letter_code
_entity_poly.pdbx_strand_id
1 'polypeptide(L)'
;MKEEKTHPGYWWIAADWKNLLMSCTDCNRGRYHNYYDATKAECFLSEKKQIQGKECSFPVLGPSYAMHEGEDLEQEDPLLIDPTKRNPEDHLEWKIINKLPLLTPITCGDQPDPHGKATIEILGLNRRGLVEHRLSTLEAAQISLSFIQDDFIEIAQSTDENEIRKSLHKAMSGFGKIYRLAETNKPYASMIKSYLDMEKEKLIQNYSELLSKLQAESVTAENDGQS
;
A
#
# COMPACT_ATOMS: atom_id res chain seq x y z
N MET A 1 0.21 -10.79 19.97
CA MET A 1 0.62 -9.87 21.07
C MET A 1 -0.33 -10.10 22.22
N LYS A 2 0.16 -10.13 23.46
CA LYS A 2 -0.66 -10.46 24.63
C LYS A 2 -0.65 -9.23 25.53
N GLU A 3 -1.81 -8.61 25.68
CA GLU A 3 -1.97 -7.47 26.59
C GLU A 3 -1.68 -7.91 28.03
N GLU A 4 -1.10 -7.01 28.81
CA GLU A 4 -0.80 -7.26 30.22
C GLU A 4 -2.12 -7.46 30.97
N LYS A 5 -2.37 -8.70 31.42
CA LYS A 5 -3.66 -9.11 32.00
C LYS A 5 -3.98 -8.38 33.29
N THR A 6 -2.95 -7.85 33.95
CA THR A 6 -3.07 -7.15 35.23
C THR A 6 -3.22 -5.64 35.06
N HIS A 7 -3.12 -5.13 33.82
CA HIS A 7 -3.22 -3.70 33.55
C HIS A 7 -4.65 -3.20 33.84
N PRO A 8 -4.83 -2.13 34.65
CA PRO A 8 -6.16 -1.62 35.03
C PRO A 8 -6.89 -0.92 33.88
N GLY A 9 -6.17 -0.66 32.78
CA GLY A 9 -6.64 0.09 31.62
C GLY A 9 -6.33 1.58 31.75
N TYR A 10 -6.30 2.27 30.61
CA TYR A 10 -5.88 3.68 30.50
C TYR A 10 -7.03 4.66 30.75
N TRP A 11 -7.84 4.43 31.79
CA TRP A 11 -9.07 5.20 32.03
C TRP A 11 -8.80 6.69 32.30
N TRP A 12 -7.65 7.04 32.88
CA TRP A 12 -7.28 8.43 33.23
C TRP A 12 -6.96 9.30 32.01
N ILE A 13 -6.57 8.71 30.87
CA ILE A 13 -6.33 9.44 29.61
C ILE A 13 -7.45 9.25 28.59
N ALA A 14 -8.52 8.53 28.91
CA ALA A 14 -9.60 8.23 27.96
C ALA A 14 -10.32 9.48 27.46
N ALA A 15 -10.34 10.55 28.26
CA ALA A 15 -10.99 11.83 27.95
C ALA A 15 -10.00 12.97 27.64
N ASP A 16 -8.69 12.70 27.56
CA ASP A 16 -7.72 13.72 27.17
C ASP A 16 -7.89 14.05 25.68
N TRP A 17 -8.09 15.33 25.35
CA TRP A 17 -8.25 15.78 23.98
C TRP A 17 -7.05 15.43 23.10
N LYS A 18 -5.84 15.37 23.67
CA LYS A 18 -4.62 14.98 22.95
C LYS A 18 -4.57 13.48 22.64
N ASN A 19 -5.44 12.70 23.27
CA ASN A 19 -5.56 11.24 23.10
C ASN A 19 -6.80 10.83 22.28
N LEU A 20 -7.54 11.81 21.73
CA LEU A 20 -8.71 11.56 20.88
C LEU A 20 -8.35 11.64 19.40
N LEU A 21 -8.35 10.49 18.74
CA LEU A 21 -8.10 10.35 17.30
C LEU A 21 -9.41 10.07 16.54
N MET A 22 -9.55 10.66 15.36
CA MET A 22 -10.66 10.32 14.47
C MET A 22 -10.47 8.89 13.94
N SER A 23 -11.48 8.05 14.14
CA SER A 23 -11.48 6.66 13.67
C SER A 23 -12.84 6.27 13.12
N CYS A 24 -12.85 5.34 12.15
CA CYS A 24 -14.11 4.79 11.65
C CYS A 24 -14.67 3.74 12.62
N THR A 25 -15.97 3.44 12.51
CA THR A 25 -16.65 2.48 13.40
C THR A 25 -16.01 1.09 13.38
N ASP A 26 -15.54 0.62 12.23
CA ASP A 26 -14.92 -0.71 12.10
C ASP A 26 -13.50 -0.76 12.66
N CYS A 27 -12.77 0.37 12.66
CA CYS A 27 -11.46 0.43 13.31
C CYS A 27 -11.58 0.64 14.83
N ASN A 28 -12.62 1.34 15.30
CA ASN A 28 -12.78 1.63 16.73
C ASN A 28 -13.48 0.51 17.50
N ARG A 29 -14.37 -0.27 16.90
CA ARG A 29 -15.14 -1.35 17.56
C ARG A 29 -14.73 -2.72 17.05
N GLY A 30 -14.69 -3.70 17.95
CA GLY A 30 -14.47 -5.10 17.59
C GLY A 30 -15.64 -5.63 16.75
N ARG A 31 -15.35 -6.12 15.53
CA ARG A 31 -16.33 -6.63 14.58
C ARG A 31 -15.81 -7.83 13.82
N TYR A 32 -16.72 -8.74 13.46
CA TYR A 32 -16.40 -9.94 12.71
C TYR A 32 -16.18 -9.64 11.22
N HIS A 33 -14.96 -9.85 10.75
CA HIS A 33 -14.58 -9.65 9.35
C HIS A 33 -13.97 -10.91 8.75
N ASN A 34 -14.25 -11.16 7.48
CA ASN A 34 -13.36 -11.96 6.64
C ASN A 34 -12.19 -11.07 6.22
N TYR A 35 -10.99 -11.64 6.13
CA TYR A 35 -9.78 -10.90 5.78
C TYR A 35 -8.91 -11.68 4.81
N TYR A 36 -8.02 -10.97 4.13
CA TYR A 36 -7.01 -11.55 3.26
C TYR A 36 -5.69 -11.68 4.03
N ASP A 37 -5.12 -12.88 4.00
CA ASP A 37 -3.84 -13.18 4.66
C ASP A 37 -2.67 -12.89 3.70
N ALA A 38 -2.08 -11.71 3.85
CA ALA A 38 -0.97 -11.24 3.02
C ALA A 38 0.37 -11.95 3.31
N THR A 39 0.43 -12.84 4.31
CA THR A 39 1.64 -13.64 4.59
C THR A 39 1.73 -14.88 3.71
N LYS A 40 0.63 -15.27 3.05
CA LYS A 40 0.56 -16.43 2.16
C LYS A 40 0.66 -16.00 0.70
N ALA A 41 1.44 -16.72 -0.08
CA ALA A 41 1.68 -16.40 -1.49
C ALA A 41 0.38 -16.35 -2.32
N GLU A 42 -0.55 -17.27 -2.07
CA GLU A 42 -1.82 -17.31 -2.79
C GLU A 42 -2.84 -16.27 -2.29
N CYS A 43 -2.62 -15.74 -1.08
CA CYS A 43 -3.48 -14.79 -0.39
C CYS A 43 -4.99 -15.12 -0.47
N PHE A 44 -5.40 -16.17 0.24
CA PHE A 44 -6.81 -16.57 0.29
C PHE A 44 -7.63 -15.70 1.26
N LEU A 45 -8.92 -15.54 0.94
CA LEU A 45 -9.91 -15.00 1.86
C LEU A 45 -10.11 -15.98 3.02
N SER A 46 -10.10 -15.47 4.25
CA SER A 46 -10.32 -16.29 5.44
C SER A 46 -11.68 -16.99 5.41
N GLU A 47 -11.69 -18.31 5.65
CA GLU A 47 -12.93 -19.11 5.71
C GLU A 47 -13.82 -18.67 6.88
N LYS A 48 -13.20 -18.39 8.02
CA LYS A 48 -13.86 -17.92 9.23
C LYS A 48 -13.65 -16.43 9.42
N LYS A 49 -14.67 -15.77 9.97
CA LYS A 49 -14.57 -14.39 10.40
C LYS A 49 -13.75 -14.32 11.69
N GLN A 50 -12.95 -13.28 11.83
CA GLN A 50 -12.23 -12.93 13.06
C GLN A 50 -12.68 -11.56 13.55
N ILE A 51 -12.59 -11.34 14.87
CA ILE A 51 -12.83 -10.03 15.45
C ILE A 51 -11.62 -9.16 15.11
N GLN A 52 -11.86 -8.06 14.42
CA GLN A 52 -10.91 -6.99 14.16
C GLN A 52 -11.56 -5.65 14.51
N GLY A 53 -10.73 -4.65 14.76
CA GLY A 53 -11.06 -3.38 15.38
C GLY A 53 -10.33 -3.25 16.71
N LYS A 54 -9.84 -2.05 17.00
CA LYS A 54 -9.11 -1.71 18.23
C LYS A 54 -9.91 -2.09 19.46
N GLU A 55 -11.17 -1.65 19.57
CA GLU A 55 -11.98 -1.82 20.78
C GLU A 55 -11.19 -1.38 22.03
N CYS A 56 -10.95 -2.30 22.97
CA CYS A 56 -10.17 -2.10 24.18
C CYS A 56 -8.72 -2.56 24.03
N SER A 57 -8.25 -2.77 22.80
CA SER A 57 -6.90 -3.23 22.55
C SER A 57 -5.90 -2.07 22.54
N PHE A 58 -4.92 -2.14 23.44
CA PHE A 58 -3.86 -1.15 23.62
C PHE A 58 -2.51 -1.87 23.79
N PRO A 59 -2.04 -2.57 22.75
CA PRO A 59 -0.78 -3.30 22.84
C PRO A 59 0.40 -2.33 22.88
N VAL A 60 1.36 -2.61 23.75
CA VAL A 60 2.64 -1.90 23.87
C VAL A 60 3.77 -2.87 23.56
N LEU A 61 4.80 -2.39 22.87
CA LEU A 61 6.02 -3.14 22.59
C LEU A 61 6.95 -3.05 23.80
N GLY A 62 7.24 -4.20 24.41
CA GLY A 62 8.09 -4.28 25.59
C GLY A 62 7.30 -4.42 26.91
N PRO A 63 7.99 -4.38 28.05
CA PRO A 63 7.39 -4.65 29.36
C PRO A 63 6.90 -3.40 30.10
N SER A 64 7.19 -2.20 29.59
CA SER A 64 6.88 -0.94 30.25
C SER A 64 5.44 -0.52 29.94
N TYR A 65 4.59 -0.50 30.97
CA TYR A 65 3.22 0.00 30.90
C TYR A 65 3.04 1.07 31.98
N ALA A 66 2.43 2.19 31.63
CA ALA A 66 1.97 3.20 32.55
C ALA A 66 0.72 2.71 33.28
N MET A 67 0.83 2.47 34.58
CA MET A 67 -0.17 1.78 35.38
C MET A 67 -1.20 2.72 36.02
N HIS A 68 -0.90 4.02 36.12
CA HIS A 68 -1.79 5.02 36.71
C HIS A 68 -1.55 6.44 36.20
N GLU A 69 -2.44 7.37 36.60
CA GLU A 69 -2.34 8.79 36.29
C GLU A 69 -1.02 9.37 36.84
N GLY A 70 -0.35 10.20 36.02
CA GLY A 70 0.91 10.87 36.37
C GLY A 70 2.18 10.10 36.01
N GLU A 71 2.09 8.84 35.57
CA GLU A 71 3.24 8.16 34.96
C GLU A 71 3.53 8.67 33.54
N ASP A 72 4.79 8.57 33.13
CA ASP A 72 5.27 9.05 31.84
C ASP A 72 4.92 8.06 30.71
N LEU A 73 3.92 8.42 29.91
CA LEU A 73 3.48 7.63 28.75
C LEU A 73 4.55 7.53 27.65
N GLU A 74 5.52 8.45 27.61
CA GLU A 74 6.56 8.42 26.58
C GLU A 74 7.60 7.31 26.82
N GLN A 75 7.53 6.60 27.96
CA GLN A 75 8.31 5.39 28.22
C GLN A 75 7.70 4.13 27.58
N GLU A 76 6.45 4.21 27.11
CA GLU A 76 5.82 3.15 26.36
C GLU A 76 6.16 3.24 24.87
N ASP A 77 6.10 2.10 24.17
CA ASP A 77 6.11 2.06 22.71
C ASP A 77 4.80 1.44 22.19
N PRO A 78 3.70 2.21 22.04
CA PRO A 78 2.43 1.69 21.57
C PRO A 78 2.55 1.05 20.18
N LEU A 79 2.03 -0.18 20.04
CA LEU A 79 2.16 -0.97 18.82
C LEU A 79 1.23 -0.51 17.69
N LEU A 80 0.08 0.08 18.02
CA LEU A 80 -0.78 0.69 17.01
C LEU A 80 -0.19 2.01 16.54
N ILE A 81 -0.02 2.17 15.22
CA ILE A 81 0.51 3.39 14.63
C ILE A 81 -0.50 4.53 14.86
N ASP A 82 -0.07 5.56 15.60
CA ASP A 82 -0.71 6.88 15.62
C ASP A 82 -0.10 7.74 14.49
N PRO A 83 -0.83 8.01 13.40
CA PRO A 83 -0.30 8.76 12.25
C PRO A 83 0.11 10.20 12.58
N THR A 84 -0.28 10.73 13.75
CA THR A 84 0.11 12.08 14.20
C THR A 84 1.48 12.11 14.86
N LYS A 85 1.98 10.95 15.31
CA LYS A 85 3.27 10.81 16.01
C LYS A 85 4.26 9.92 15.25
N ARG A 86 3.76 8.98 14.46
CA ARG A 86 4.54 7.96 13.76
C ARG A 86 4.12 7.88 12.31
N ASN A 87 5.07 8.07 11.40
CA ASN A 87 4.80 8.02 9.96
C ASN A 87 4.44 6.58 9.55
N PRO A 88 3.23 6.32 9.00
CA PRO A 88 2.85 4.98 8.60
C PRO A 88 3.72 4.38 7.48
N GLU A 89 4.33 5.21 6.63
CA GLU A 89 5.17 4.77 5.50
C GLU A 89 6.48 4.12 5.95
N ASP A 90 6.90 4.34 7.20
CA ASP A 90 8.10 3.71 7.77
C ASP A 90 7.83 2.26 8.25
N HIS A 91 6.56 1.87 8.33
CA HIS A 91 6.12 0.58 8.91
C HIS A 91 5.23 -0.24 7.97
N LEU A 92 4.61 0.38 6.98
CA LEU A 92 3.61 -0.22 6.10
C LEU A 92 4.00 -0.04 4.64
N GLU A 93 3.82 -1.09 3.85
CA GLU A 93 4.03 -1.05 2.40
C GLU A 93 2.84 -1.67 1.65
N TRP A 94 2.63 -1.22 0.42
CA TRP A 94 1.65 -1.80 -0.48
C TRP A 94 2.25 -2.93 -1.30
N LYS A 95 1.58 -4.08 -1.33
CA LYS A 95 1.92 -5.20 -2.22
C LYS A 95 0.72 -5.64 -3.03
N ILE A 96 0.96 -5.98 -4.29
CA ILE A 96 -0.04 -6.62 -5.15
C ILE A 96 0.25 -8.12 -5.13
N ILE A 97 -0.50 -8.86 -4.31
CA ILE A 97 -0.36 -10.31 -4.14
C ILE A 97 -1.57 -10.98 -4.80
N ASN A 98 -1.34 -11.83 -5.79
CA ASN A 98 -2.43 -12.47 -6.55
C ASN A 98 -3.47 -11.44 -7.05
N LYS A 99 -3.00 -10.33 -7.62
CA LYS A 99 -3.78 -9.16 -8.09
C LYS A 99 -4.48 -8.33 -6.99
N LEU A 100 -4.42 -8.74 -5.73
CA LEU A 100 -5.05 -8.01 -4.63
C LEU A 100 -4.10 -6.95 -4.06
N PRO A 101 -4.52 -5.69 -3.94
CA PRO A 101 -3.76 -4.66 -3.25
C PRO A 101 -3.91 -4.80 -1.72
N LEU A 102 -2.83 -5.23 -1.08
CA LEU A 102 -2.78 -5.52 0.35
C LEU A 102 -1.73 -4.65 1.02
N LEU A 103 -1.98 -4.33 2.29
CA LEU A 103 -0.95 -3.77 3.15
C LEU A 103 -0.14 -4.91 3.77
N THR A 104 1.18 -4.77 3.77
CA THR A 104 2.09 -5.64 4.53
C THR A 104 2.95 -4.78 5.47
N PRO A 105 3.40 -5.33 6.61
CA PRO A 105 4.44 -4.67 7.37
C PRO A 105 5.73 -4.63 6.55
N ILE A 106 6.46 -3.52 6.62
CA ILE A 106 7.83 -3.45 6.10
C ILE A 106 8.69 -4.46 6.86
N THR A 107 9.63 -5.10 6.17
CA THR A 107 10.52 -6.11 6.76
C THR A 107 11.93 -5.58 6.95
N CYS A 108 12.50 -5.74 8.14
CA CYS A 108 13.92 -5.54 8.40
C CYS A 108 14.62 -6.91 8.45
N GLY A 109 15.25 -7.31 7.34
CA GLY A 109 15.65 -8.71 7.15
C GLY A 109 14.43 -9.62 7.03
N ASP A 110 14.40 -10.72 7.78
CA ASP A 110 13.28 -11.68 7.77
C ASP A 110 12.18 -11.36 8.81
N GLN A 111 12.30 -10.26 9.56
CA GLN A 111 11.35 -9.89 10.60
C GLN A 111 10.42 -8.77 10.14
N PRO A 112 9.08 -8.96 10.24
CA PRO A 112 8.13 -7.89 9.97
C PRO A 112 8.20 -6.84 11.07
N ASP A 113 8.07 -5.57 10.67
CA ASP A 113 7.93 -4.46 11.58
C ASP A 113 6.74 -4.71 12.54
N PRO A 114 6.98 -4.67 13.87
CA PRO A 114 5.97 -5.04 14.85
C PRO A 114 4.78 -4.07 14.87
N HIS A 115 5.00 -2.79 14.61
CA HIS A 115 3.96 -1.76 14.59
C HIS A 115 3.06 -1.89 13.37
N GLY A 116 3.66 -2.09 12.20
CA GLY A 116 2.95 -2.36 10.95
C GLY A 116 2.10 -3.62 11.08
N LYS A 117 2.68 -4.69 11.62
CA LYS A 117 1.98 -5.97 11.83
C LYS A 117 0.80 -5.82 12.79
N ALA A 118 1.01 -5.24 13.98
CA ALA A 118 -0.04 -4.99 14.96
C ALA A 118 -1.19 -4.20 14.34
N THR A 119 -0.85 -3.10 13.66
CA THR A 119 -1.83 -2.17 13.09
C THR A 119 -2.68 -2.84 12.00
N ILE A 120 -2.07 -3.61 11.10
CA ILE A 120 -2.80 -4.36 10.07
C ILE A 120 -3.74 -5.40 10.68
N GLU A 121 -3.25 -6.21 11.61
CA GLU A 121 -3.99 -7.32 12.20
C GLU A 121 -5.15 -6.82 13.08
N ILE A 122 -4.86 -5.88 13.98
CA ILE A 122 -5.83 -5.38 14.95
C ILE A 122 -6.87 -4.49 14.27
N LEU A 123 -6.49 -3.53 13.44
CA LEU A 123 -7.47 -2.65 12.78
C LEU A 123 -8.17 -3.31 11.59
N GLY A 124 -7.75 -4.53 11.22
CA GLY A 124 -8.28 -5.25 10.07
C GLY A 124 -8.09 -4.50 8.78
N LEU A 125 -6.87 -4.00 8.53
CA LEU A 125 -6.58 -3.19 7.35
C LEU A 125 -6.62 -4.00 6.06
N ASN A 126 -6.63 -5.34 6.12
CA ASN A 126 -6.87 -6.23 4.98
C ASN A 126 -8.21 -6.98 5.06
N ARG A 127 -9.21 -6.40 5.76
CA ARG A 127 -10.58 -6.94 5.74
C ARG A 127 -11.18 -6.87 4.33
N ARG A 128 -12.03 -7.84 4.00
CA ARG A 128 -12.59 -8.06 2.66
C ARG A 128 -13.06 -6.78 1.97
N GLY A 129 -13.94 -6.01 2.62
CA GLY A 129 -14.53 -4.82 2.02
C GLY A 129 -13.48 -3.76 1.66
N LEU A 130 -12.46 -3.53 2.50
CA LEU A 130 -11.39 -2.58 2.18
C LEU A 130 -10.59 -3.03 0.96
N VAL A 131 -10.24 -4.31 0.89
CA VAL A 131 -9.47 -4.85 -0.24
C VAL A 131 -10.29 -4.81 -1.53
N GLU A 132 -11.58 -5.11 -1.49
CA GLU A 132 -12.48 -5.00 -2.66
C GLU A 132 -12.57 -3.54 -3.18
N HIS A 133 -12.71 -2.56 -2.28
CA HIS A 133 -12.72 -1.14 -2.68
C HIS A 133 -11.38 -0.67 -3.26
N ARG A 134 -10.26 -1.13 -2.67
CA ARG A 134 -8.92 -0.86 -3.19
C ARG A 134 -8.72 -1.48 -4.56
N LEU A 135 -9.13 -2.74 -4.73
CA LEU A 135 -9.03 -3.45 -6.00
C LEU A 135 -9.77 -2.69 -7.11
N SER A 136 -11.02 -2.26 -6.87
CA SER A 136 -11.76 -1.46 -7.84
C SER A 136 -11.04 -0.16 -8.23
N THR A 137 -10.37 0.50 -7.28
CA THR A 137 -9.58 1.71 -7.54
C THR A 137 -8.32 1.40 -8.35
N LEU A 138 -7.64 0.30 -8.02
CA LEU A 138 -6.46 -0.19 -8.73
C LEU A 138 -6.81 -0.59 -10.17
N GLU A 139 -7.89 -1.32 -10.39
CA GLU A 139 -8.36 -1.74 -11.71
C GLU A 139 -8.67 -0.53 -12.60
N ALA A 140 -9.27 0.53 -12.05
CA ALA A 140 -9.51 1.77 -12.79
C ALA A 140 -8.19 2.43 -13.25
N ALA A 141 -7.15 2.40 -12.42
CA ALA A 141 -5.83 2.89 -12.77
C ALA A 141 -5.16 1.99 -13.83
N GLN A 142 -5.23 0.67 -13.68
CA GLN A 142 -4.70 -0.32 -14.62
C GLN A 142 -5.33 -0.20 -16.00
N ILE A 143 -6.66 -0.07 -16.08
CA ILE A 143 -7.37 0.15 -17.35
C ILE A 143 -6.91 1.44 -18.01
N SER A 144 -6.79 2.52 -17.24
CA SER A 144 -6.31 3.80 -17.77
C SER A 144 -4.88 3.68 -18.29
N LEU A 145 -4.01 2.93 -17.58
CA LEU A 145 -2.63 2.71 -17.98
C LEU A 145 -2.53 1.87 -19.27
N SER A 146 -3.37 0.83 -19.40
CA SER A 146 -3.47 0.03 -20.63
C SER A 146 -3.81 0.90 -21.84
N PHE A 147 -4.82 1.77 -21.73
CA PHE A 147 -5.17 2.66 -22.85
C PHE A 147 -4.06 3.65 -23.19
N ILE A 148 -3.36 4.17 -22.18
CA ILE A 148 -2.18 5.03 -22.41
C ILE A 148 -1.09 4.27 -23.18
N GLN A 149 -0.84 3.02 -22.83
CA GLN A 149 0.13 2.17 -23.54
C GLN A 149 -0.28 1.97 -25.00
N ASP A 150 -1.55 1.65 -25.26
CA ASP A 150 -2.08 1.50 -26.61
C ASP A 150 -1.93 2.81 -27.41
N ASP A 151 -2.27 3.96 -26.80
CA ASP A 151 -2.11 5.28 -27.43
C ASP A 151 -0.63 5.58 -27.77
N PHE A 152 0.33 5.17 -26.92
CA PHE A 152 1.76 5.33 -27.22
C PHE A 152 2.24 4.40 -28.34
N ILE A 153 1.68 3.20 -28.46
CA ILE A 153 1.96 2.29 -29.58
C ILE A 153 1.44 2.91 -30.89
N GLU A 154 0.22 3.47 -30.89
CA GLU A 154 -0.33 4.19 -32.05
C GLU A 154 0.58 5.36 -32.47
N ILE A 155 1.07 6.15 -31.50
CA ILE A 155 2.02 7.25 -31.75
C ILE A 155 3.31 6.75 -32.39
N ALA A 156 3.88 5.65 -31.88
CA ALA A 156 5.15 5.11 -32.36
C ALA A 156 5.06 4.51 -33.77
N GLN A 157 3.87 4.04 -34.18
CA GLN A 157 3.65 3.39 -35.47
C GLN A 157 3.17 4.35 -36.58
N SER A 158 2.64 5.52 -36.21
CA SER A 158 2.08 6.47 -37.17
C SER A 158 3.13 7.41 -37.76
N THR A 159 2.97 7.76 -39.03
CA THR A 159 3.67 8.87 -39.70
C THR A 159 2.75 10.07 -39.97
N ASP A 160 1.44 9.95 -39.69
CA ASP A 160 0.46 11.02 -39.84
C ASP A 160 0.42 11.88 -38.57
N GLU A 161 0.79 13.15 -38.72
CA GLU A 161 0.83 14.15 -37.64
C GLU A 161 -0.52 14.33 -36.94
N ASN A 162 -1.64 14.22 -37.64
CA ASN A 162 -2.97 14.38 -37.06
C ASN A 162 -3.34 13.20 -36.14
N GLU A 163 -3.05 11.98 -36.55
CA GLU A 163 -3.28 10.80 -35.71
C GLU A 163 -2.33 10.78 -34.51
N ILE A 164 -1.06 11.17 -34.69
CA ILE A 164 -0.11 11.35 -33.58
C ILE A 164 -0.67 12.33 -32.55
N ARG A 165 -1.14 13.51 -32.99
CA ARG A 165 -1.68 14.55 -32.10
C ARG A 165 -2.91 14.07 -31.33
N LYS A 166 -3.78 13.31 -32.01
CA LYS A 166 -5.00 12.74 -31.41
C LYS A 166 -4.67 11.69 -30.37
N SER A 167 -3.79 10.73 -30.65
CA SER A 167 -3.39 9.70 -29.68
C SER A 167 -2.60 10.29 -28.52
N LEU A 168 -1.78 11.31 -28.76
CA LEU A 168 -1.13 12.07 -27.68
C LEU A 168 -2.15 12.73 -26.74
N HIS A 169 -3.21 13.34 -27.28
CA HIS A 169 -4.27 13.93 -26.46
C HIS A 169 -5.01 12.88 -25.62
N LYS A 170 -5.30 11.70 -26.17
CA LYS A 170 -5.90 10.59 -25.42
C LYS A 170 -4.99 10.12 -24.29
N ALA A 171 -3.70 9.93 -24.56
CA ALA A 171 -2.71 9.54 -23.56
C ALA A 171 -2.63 10.57 -22.41
N MET A 172 -2.55 11.86 -22.73
CA MET A 172 -2.57 12.94 -21.74
C MET A 172 -3.85 12.94 -20.89
N SER A 173 -5.01 12.70 -21.50
CA SER A 173 -6.28 12.56 -20.79
C SER A 173 -6.29 11.34 -19.87
N GLY A 174 -5.70 10.22 -20.32
CA GLY A 174 -5.48 9.02 -19.53
C GLY A 174 -4.64 9.30 -18.28
N PHE A 175 -3.49 9.95 -18.44
CA PHE A 175 -2.66 10.36 -17.30
C PHE A 175 -3.42 11.25 -16.33
N GLY A 176 -4.22 12.19 -16.83
CA GLY A 176 -5.08 13.04 -15.99
C GLY A 176 -6.13 12.25 -15.18
N LYS A 177 -6.60 11.10 -15.66
CA LYS A 177 -7.48 10.20 -14.87
C LYS A 177 -6.71 9.53 -13.75
N ILE A 178 -5.52 9.00 -14.04
CA ILE A 178 -4.69 8.30 -13.05
C ILE A 178 -4.17 9.27 -11.98
N TYR A 179 -3.69 10.44 -12.36
CA TYR A 179 -3.21 11.46 -11.42
C TYR A 179 -4.29 11.86 -10.41
N ARG A 180 -5.55 12.00 -10.87
CA ARG A 180 -6.70 12.27 -9.99
C ARG A 180 -6.97 11.16 -8.97
N LEU A 181 -6.59 9.91 -9.22
CA LEU A 181 -6.69 8.82 -8.25
C LEU A 181 -5.56 8.85 -7.20
N ALA A 182 -4.42 9.46 -7.54
CA ALA A 182 -3.25 9.61 -6.67
C ALA A 182 -3.23 10.93 -5.87
N GLU A 183 -4.22 11.81 -6.03
CA GLU A 183 -4.34 13.04 -5.23
C GLU A 183 -4.45 12.74 -3.73
N THR A 184 -3.72 13.45 -2.88
CA THR A 184 -3.58 13.15 -1.43
C THR A 184 -4.89 13.13 -0.65
N ASN A 185 -5.92 13.81 -1.12
CA ASN A 185 -7.25 13.85 -0.49
C ASN A 185 -8.18 12.71 -0.94
N LYS A 186 -7.72 11.82 -1.82
CA LYS A 186 -8.53 10.72 -2.33
C LYS A 186 -8.33 9.45 -1.50
N PRO A 187 -9.39 8.63 -1.35
CA PRO A 187 -9.24 7.28 -0.82
C PRO A 187 -8.18 6.51 -1.60
N TYR A 188 -7.30 5.81 -0.88
CA TYR A 188 -6.27 4.94 -1.45
C TYR A 188 -5.22 5.63 -2.32
N ALA A 189 -5.06 6.96 -2.20
CA ALA A 189 -4.07 7.71 -2.97
C ALA A 189 -2.64 7.17 -2.82
N SER A 190 -2.21 6.81 -1.59
CA SER A 190 -0.89 6.23 -1.35
C SER A 190 -0.69 4.89 -2.05
N MET A 191 -1.74 4.07 -2.16
CA MET A 191 -1.71 2.81 -2.91
C MET A 191 -1.49 3.05 -4.40
N ILE A 192 -2.20 4.03 -4.98
CA ILE A 192 -2.07 4.36 -6.40
C ILE A 192 -0.68 4.94 -6.69
N LYS A 193 -0.14 5.80 -5.81
CA LYS A 193 1.24 6.30 -5.95
C LYS A 193 2.25 5.15 -5.94
N SER A 194 2.19 4.28 -4.93
CA SER A 194 3.07 3.11 -4.85
C SER A 194 2.94 2.20 -6.07
N TYR A 195 1.72 1.98 -6.57
CA TYR A 195 1.51 1.24 -7.82
C TYR A 195 2.19 1.89 -9.02
N LEU A 196 2.04 3.21 -9.19
CA LEU A 196 2.66 3.95 -10.28
C LEU A 196 4.19 3.93 -10.22
N ASP A 197 4.76 4.02 -9.01
CA ASP A 197 6.20 3.93 -8.81
C ASP A 197 6.72 2.54 -9.21
N MET A 198 6.02 1.47 -8.80
CA MET A 198 6.35 0.10 -9.23
C MET A 198 6.27 -0.07 -10.76
N GLU A 199 5.23 0.46 -11.42
CA GLU A 199 5.11 0.37 -12.88
C GLU A 199 6.17 1.18 -13.61
N LYS A 200 6.51 2.37 -13.09
CA LYS A 200 7.60 3.18 -13.61
C LYS A 200 8.93 2.43 -13.55
N GLU A 201 9.26 1.81 -12.42
CA GLU A 201 10.48 1.02 -12.26
C GLU A 201 10.53 -0.15 -13.23
N LYS A 202 9.43 -0.91 -13.37
CA LYS A 202 9.32 -2.00 -14.35
C LYS A 202 9.57 -1.52 -15.78
N LEU A 203 8.97 -0.39 -16.17
CA LEU A 203 9.16 0.18 -17.50
C LEU A 203 10.62 0.59 -17.73
N ILE A 204 11.24 1.30 -16.78
CA ILE A 204 12.65 1.71 -16.87
C ILE A 204 13.54 0.48 -17.04
N GLN A 205 13.32 -0.58 -16.26
CA GLN A 205 14.08 -1.82 -16.36
C GLN A 205 13.92 -2.47 -17.73
N ASN A 206 12.68 -2.67 -18.18
CA ASN A 206 12.37 -3.31 -19.47
C ASN A 206 13.02 -2.58 -20.66
N TYR A 207 12.94 -1.24 -20.69
CA TYR A 207 13.55 -0.46 -21.76
C TYR A 207 15.08 -0.46 -21.69
N SER A 208 15.67 -0.45 -20.50
CA SER A 208 17.12 -0.55 -20.32
C SER A 208 17.66 -1.88 -20.85
N GLU A 209 16.97 -2.98 -20.57
CA GLU A 209 17.30 -4.31 -21.10
C GLU A 209 17.14 -4.37 -22.63
N LEU A 210 16.07 -3.78 -23.18
CA LEU A 210 15.84 -3.74 -24.63
C LEU A 210 16.94 -2.94 -25.35
N LEU A 211 17.30 -1.77 -24.84
CA LEU A 211 18.39 -0.95 -25.40
C LEU A 211 19.71 -1.71 -25.40
N SER A 212 20.01 -2.43 -24.31
CA SER A 212 21.22 -3.26 -24.20
C SER A 212 21.27 -4.37 -25.25
N LYS A 213 20.12 -5.03 -25.53
CA LYS A 213 20.02 -6.07 -26.57
C LYS A 213 20.24 -5.50 -27.98
N LEU A 214 19.59 -4.39 -28.30
CA LEU A 214 19.73 -3.74 -29.61
C LEU A 214 21.19 -3.29 -29.87
N GLN A 215 21.86 -2.78 -28.85
CA GLN A 215 23.28 -2.42 -28.94
C GLN A 215 24.16 -3.67 -29.18
N ALA A 216 23.91 -4.77 -28.48
CA ALA A 216 24.66 -6.01 -28.70
C ALA A 216 24.48 -6.57 -30.12
N GLU A 217 23.26 -6.53 -30.67
CA GLU A 217 22.95 -6.97 -32.04
C GLU A 217 23.65 -6.11 -33.11
N SER A 218 23.71 -4.78 -32.91
CA SER A 218 24.46 -3.89 -33.82
C SER A 218 25.96 -4.18 -33.86
N VAL A 219 26.58 -4.50 -32.71
CA VAL A 219 28.01 -4.83 -32.61
C VAL A 219 28.32 -6.19 -33.24
N THR A 220 27.42 -7.17 -33.13
CA THR A 220 27.58 -8.46 -33.82
C THR A 220 27.45 -8.33 -35.34
N ALA A 221 26.52 -7.51 -35.82
CA ALA A 221 26.32 -7.29 -37.25
C ALA A 221 27.49 -6.55 -37.91
N GLU A 222 28.17 -5.64 -37.20
CA GLU A 222 29.37 -4.95 -37.69
C GLU A 222 30.60 -5.90 -37.77
N ASN A 223 30.72 -6.87 -36.86
CA ASN A 223 31.82 -7.83 -36.87
C ASN A 223 31.66 -8.93 -37.93
N ASP A 224 30.44 -9.37 -38.23
CA ASP A 224 30.19 -10.37 -39.28
C ASP A 224 30.29 -9.78 -40.71
N GLY A 225 30.20 -8.46 -40.86
CA GLY A 225 30.37 -7.76 -42.15
C GLY A 225 31.81 -7.45 -42.55
N GLN A 226 32.80 -7.73 -41.69
CA GLN A 226 34.23 -7.48 -41.94
C GLN A 226 35.07 -8.75 -42.17
N SER A 227 34.45 -9.92 -42.29
CA SER A 227 35.12 -11.20 -42.57
C SER A 227 35.01 -11.64 -44.03
#